data_AF-A0A351A320-F1
#
_entry.id   AF-A0A351A320-F1
#
_cell.length_a   1.000
_cell.length_b   1.000
_cell.length_c   1.000
_cell.angle_alpha   90.00
_cell.angle_beta   90.00
_cell.angle_gamma   90.00
#
_symmetry.space_group_name_H-M   'P 1'
#
loop_
_entity.id
_entity.type
_entity.pdbx_description
1 polymer ?
#
loop_
_entity_poly.entity_id
_entity_poly.type
_entity_poly.pdbx_seq_one_letter_code
_entity_poly.pdbx_strand_id
1 'polypeptide(L)'
;MAGLVSVIVNYGGTFILVFQAAKVAGLSPELTASWVWSISIGVGVTGIVLSWTAREPIITAWSTPAAAFLITALATTPYAEAIGAYLLSAAAFVALGLSGYFEKAIRLIPPGIAAGLLAGILLQFGIGAFGGMSIDPVLAGLLIMAYLVLKRFTARYAVVGILVLGLAFLLIEDRVDLSGLALQLAAPVFTMPAFSLNATLSVALPLFLITLTGQYMPGMLVLRNDGFKTSANPIVTVTGLGSLVMAPFGS
;
A
#
# COMPACT_ATOMS: atom_id res chain seq x y z
N MET A 1 1.53 11.16 -18.68
CA MET A 1 1.55 12.14 -17.56
C MET A 1 0.75 11.71 -16.33
N ALA A 2 -0.54 11.34 -16.43
CA ALA A 2 -1.33 10.94 -15.25
C ALA A 2 -0.76 9.71 -14.50
N GLY A 3 -0.33 8.67 -15.24
CA GLY A 3 0.32 7.49 -14.64
C GLY A 3 1.62 7.81 -13.88
N LEU A 4 2.50 8.65 -14.43
CA LEU A 4 3.73 9.07 -13.76
C LEU A 4 3.45 9.83 -12.46
N VAL A 5 2.48 10.76 -12.49
CA VAL A 5 2.06 11.48 -11.28
C VAL A 5 1.48 10.51 -10.24
N SER A 6 0.68 9.53 -10.67
CA SER A 6 0.17 8.48 -9.77
C SER A 6 1.30 7.70 -9.09
N VAL A 7 2.32 7.27 -9.85
CA VAL A 7 3.49 6.57 -9.30
C VAL A 7 4.22 7.43 -8.27
N ILE A 8 4.56 8.68 -8.61
CA ILE A 8 5.29 9.56 -7.70
C ILE A 8 4.49 9.86 -6.44
N VAL A 9 3.18 10.10 -6.55
CA VAL A 9 2.32 10.37 -5.40
C VAL A 9 2.22 9.15 -4.49
N ASN A 10 2.08 7.96 -5.08
CA ASN A 10 2.04 6.72 -4.33
C ASN A 10 3.37 6.50 -3.57
N TYR A 11 4.51 6.59 -4.25
CA TYR A 11 5.83 6.42 -3.63
C TYR A 11 6.19 7.51 -2.62
N GLY A 12 5.90 8.78 -2.93
CA GLY A 12 6.22 9.92 -2.07
C GLY A 12 5.29 10.06 -0.86
N GLY A 13 4.10 9.44 -0.90
CA GLY A 13 3.09 9.54 0.15
C GLY A 13 3.02 8.30 1.03
N THR A 14 2.38 7.25 0.53
CA THR A 14 1.90 6.13 1.35
C THR A 14 2.90 4.98 1.42
N PHE A 15 3.84 4.92 0.49
CA PHE A 15 4.83 3.85 0.43
C PHE A 15 5.82 3.87 1.61
N ILE A 16 6.03 5.03 2.24
CA ILE A 16 6.84 5.14 3.47
C ILE A 16 6.37 4.19 4.58
N LEU A 17 5.09 3.81 4.58
CA LEU A 17 4.53 2.88 5.55
C LEU A 17 5.05 1.46 5.36
N VAL A 18 5.38 1.07 4.14
CA VAL A 18 6.01 -0.23 3.86
C VAL A 18 7.40 -0.27 4.47
N PHE A 19 8.20 0.79 4.32
CA PHE A 19 9.51 0.90 4.97
C PHE A 19 9.40 0.90 6.50
N GLN A 20 8.40 1.59 7.04
CA GLN A 20 8.17 1.59 8.49
C GLN A 20 7.78 0.20 9.00
N ALA A 21 6.89 -0.51 8.30
CA ALA A 21 6.50 -1.87 8.64
C ALA A 21 7.70 -2.83 8.54
N ALA A 22 8.50 -2.73 7.48
CA ALA A 22 9.73 -3.51 7.31
C ALA A 22 10.74 -3.26 8.45
N LYS A 23 10.91 -1.99 8.86
CA LYS A 23 11.79 -1.62 9.98
C LYS A 23 11.29 -2.20 11.31
N VAL A 24 10.00 -2.11 11.59
CA VAL A 24 9.40 -2.68 12.82
C VAL A 24 9.52 -4.21 12.83
N ALA A 25 9.38 -4.84 11.66
CA ALA A 25 9.58 -6.28 11.48
C ALA A 25 11.06 -6.72 11.53
N GLY A 26 12.01 -5.78 11.64
CA GLY A 26 13.44 -6.08 11.66
C GLY A 26 13.97 -6.66 10.34
N LEU A 27 13.34 -6.34 9.20
CA LEU A 27 13.76 -6.87 7.90
C LEU A 27 15.11 -6.28 7.47
N SER A 28 15.91 -7.10 6.81
CA SER A 28 17.15 -6.65 6.20
C SER A 28 16.87 -5.73 5.00
N PRO A 29 17.86 -4.92 4.56
CA PRO A 29 17.73 -4.11 3.35
C PRO A 29 17.35 -4.94 2.12
N GLU A 30 17.83 -6.18 2.01
CA GLU A 30 17.54 -7.09 0.89
C GLU A 30 16.08 -7.53 0.90
N LEU A 31 15.52 -7.90 2.05
CA LEU A 31 14.11 -8.28 2.19
C LEU A 31 13.19 -7.07 1.98
N THR A 32 13.59 -5.90 2.47
CA THR A 32 12.88 -4.65 2.22
C THR A 32 12.85 -4.34 0.71
N ALA A 33 14.00 -4.43 0.03
CA ALA A 33 14.10 -4.24 -1.41
C ALA A 33 13.29 -5.29 -2.20
N SER A 34 13.25 -6.54 -1.75
CA SER A 34 12.41 -7.59 -2.32
C SER A 34 10.93 -7.25 -2.20
N TRP A 35 10.47 -6.77 -1.05
CA TRP A 35 9.07 -6.36 -0.87
C TRP A 35 8.72 -5.18 -1.79
N VAL A 36 9.59 -4.18 -1.88
CA VAL A 36 9.43 -3.04 -2.79
C VAL A 36 9.33 -3.50 -4.24
N TRP A 37 10.23 -4.38 -4.66
CA TRP A 37 10.22 -4.99 -5.99
C TRP A 37 8.89 -5.74 -6.24
N SER A 38 8.47 -6.54 -5.27
CA SER A 38 7.27 -7.38 -5.36
C SER A 38 5.99 -6.55 -5.52
N ILE A 39 5.82 -5.51 -4.69
CA ILE A 39 4.71 -4.55 -4.85
C ILE A 39 4.77 -3.87 -6.22
N SER A 40 5.95 -3.39 -6.62
CA SER A 40 6.14 -2.64 -7.88
C SER A 40 5.71 -3.45 -9.09
N ILE A 41 6.24 -4.68 -9.19
CA ILE A 41 5.99 -5.57 -10.32
C ILE A 41 4.56 -6.09 -10.27
N GLY A 42 4.08 -6.52 -9.09
CA GLY A 42 2.71 -7.00 -8.91
C GLY A 42 1.67 -5.95 -9.32
N VAL A 43 1.81 -4.73 -8.81
CA VAL A 43 0.93 -3.60 -9.17
C VAL A 43 1.09 -3.27 -10.65
N GLY A 44 2.32 -3.07 -11.15
CA GLY A 44 2.56 -2.68 -12.54
C GLY A 44 1.97 -3.67 -13.55
N VAL A 45 2.23 -4.96 -13.37
CA VAL A 45 1.75 -6.02 -14.27
C VAL A 45 0.23 -6.13 -14.21
N THR A 46 -0.36 -6.21 -13.02
CA THR A 46 -1.83 -6.33 -12.88
C THR A 46 -2.55 -5.10 -13.44
N GLY A 47 -2.02 -3.90 -13.23
CA GLY A 47 -2.58 -2.65 -13.74
C GLY A 47 -2.53 -2.57 -15.26
N ILE A 48 -1.41 -2.97 -15.87
CA ILE A 48 -1.28 -3.05 -17.34
C ILE A 48 -2.28 -4.06 -17.92
N VAL A 49 -2.30 -5.28 -17.35
CA VAL A 49 -3.18 -6.36 -17.83
C VAL A 49 -4.65 -5.96 -17.74
N LEU A 50 -5.08 -5.41 -16.60
CA LEU A 50 -6.47 -5.01 -16.39
C LEU A 50 -6.85 -3.82 -17.27
N SER A 51 -5.99 -2.79 -17.35
CA SER A 51 -6.27 -1.64 -18.20
C SER A 51 -6.37 -2.02 -19.68
N TRP A 52 -5.48 -2.91 -20.15
CA TRP A 52 -5.51 -3.39 -21.53
C TRP A 52 -6.77 -4.23 -21.81
N THR A 53 -7.06 -5.20 -20.95
CA THR A 53 -8.14 -6.17 -21.19
C THR A 53 -9.52 -5.53 -21.05
N ALA A 54 -9.71 -4.67 -20.04
CA ALA A 54 -10.96 -3.95 -19.83
C ALA A 54 -11.16 -2.77 -20.78
N ARG A 55 -10.08 -2.26 -21.39
CA ARG A 55 -10.06 -0.99 -22.15
C ARG A 55 -10.59 0.20 -21.35
N GLU A 56 -10.34 0.18 -20.05
CA GLU A 56 -10.74 1.20 -19.07
C GLU A 56 -9.51 1.55 -18.21
N PRO A 57 -9.42 2.77 -17.63
CA PRO A 57 -8.24 3.24 -16.90
C PRO A 57 -8.16 2.63 -15.48
N ILE A 58 -7.95 1.32 -15.40
CA ILE A 58 -7.90 0.59 -14.13
C ILE A 58 -6.51 0.75 -13.50
N ILE A 59 -6.46 1.46 -12.38
CA ILE A 59 -5.25 1.62 -11.57
C ILE A 59 -5.27 0.60 -10.43
N THR A 60 -4.27 -0.27 -10.41
CA THR A 60 -3.96 -1.12 -9.26
C THR A 60 -2.94 -0.39 -8.37
N ALA A 61 -2.98 -0.65 -7.07
CA ALA A 61 -2.06 -0.10 -6.09
C ALA A 61 -2.06 -1.00 -4.83
N TRP A 62 -1.12 -0.76 -3.92
CA TRP A 62 -1.18 -1.36 -2.57
C TRP A 62 -2.27 -0.69 -1.73
N SER A 63 -2.66 -1.38 -0.65
CA SER A 63 -3.61 -0.85 0.33
C SER A 63 -2.88 -0.03 1.39
N THR A 64 -3.13 1.29 1.41
CA THR A 64 -2.53 2.20 2.41
C THR A 64 -2.96 1.86 3.84
N PRO A 65 -4.26 1.60 4.12
CA PRO A 65 -4.68 1.15 5.45
C PRO A 65 -4.08 -0.21 5.81
N ALA A 66 -3.87 -1.12 4.85
CA ALA A 66 -3.19 -2.38 5.13
C ALA A 66 -1.72 -2.17 5.49
N ALA A 67 -0.99 -1.30 4.78
CA ALA A 67 0.39 -0.98 5.11
C ALA A 67 0.51 -0.37 6.52
N ALA A 68 -0.41 0.52 6.90
CA ALA A 68 -0.49 1.06 8.26
C ALA A 68 -0.76 -0.03 9.31
N PHE A 69 -1.68 -0.95 9.02
CA PHE A 69 -1.96 -2.10 9.88
C PHE A 69 -0.74 -3.04 10.03
N LEU A 70 0.04 -3.25 8.98
CA LEU A 70 1.23 -4.10 9.03
C LEU A 70 2.32 -3.57 9.96
N ILE A 71 2.38 -2.26 10.19
CA ILE A 71 3.31 -1.67 11.18
C ILE A 71 3.08 -2.27 12.57
N THR A 72 1.83 -2.48 12.96
CA THR A 72 1.52 -3.06 14.27
C THR A 72 1.51 -4.59 14.23
N ALA A 73 0.99 -5.20 13.17
CA ALA A 73 0.91 -6.65 13.05
C ALA A 73 2.31 -7.31 13.01
N LEU A 74 3.22 -6.77 12.20
CA LEU A 74 4.56 -7.34 12.05
C LEU A 74 5.47 -7.12 13.27
N ALA A 75 5.08 -6.28 14.23
CA ALA A 75 5.79 -6.14 15.50
C ALA A 75 5.73 -7.43 16.34
N THR A 76 4.69 -8.25 16.13
CA THR A 76 4.42 -9.45 16.94
C THR A 76 4.34 -10.73 16.13
N THR A 77 4.31 -10.66 14.80
CA THR A 77 4.17 -11.81 13.91
C THR A 77 5.49 -12.09 13.18
N PRO A 78 6.05 -13.31 13.29
CA PRO A 78 7.23 -13.68 12.52
C PRO A 78 7.01 -13.48 11.02
N TYR A 79 8.03 -12.98 10.30
CA TYR A 79 7.88 -12.61 8.89
C TYR A 79 7.39 -13.78 8.01
N ALA A 80 7.91 -14.99 8.20
CA ALA A 80 7.45 -16.17 7.47
C ALA A 80 5.95 -16.49 7.68
N GLU A 81 5.43 -16.24 8.89
CA GLU A 81 4.00 -16.38 9.18
C GLU A 81 3.16 -15.28 8.54
N ALA A 82 3.70 -14.05 8.45
CA ALA A 82 3.08 -12.97 7.70
C ALA A 82 2.98 -13.30 6.21
N ILE A 83 4.02 -13.90 5.61
CA ILE A 83 3.97 -14.38 4.21
C ILE A 83 2.88 -15.44 4.03
N GLY A 84 2.75 -16.39 4.96
CA GLY A 84 1.65 -17.34 4.97
C GLY A 84 0.27 -16.67 5.05
N ALA A 85 0.15 -15.63 5.87
CA ALA A 85 -1.06 -14.83 5.98
C ALA A 85 -1.37 -14.05 4.68
N TYR A 86 -0.37 -13.51 3.99
CA TYR A 86 -0.53 -12.84 2.70
C TYR A 86 -1.06 -13.81 1.64
N LEU A 87 -0.49 -15.02 1.58
CA LEU A 87 -0.95 -16.08 0.68
C LEU A 87 -2.41 -16.46 0.95
N LEU A 88 -2.80 -16.63 2.21
CA LEU A 88 -4.19 -16.95 2.59
C LEU A 88 -5.15 -15.82 2.20
N SER A 89 -4.77 -14.57 2.46
CA SER A 89 -5.56 -13.39 2.09
C SER A 89 -5.72 -13.26 0.57
N ALA A 90 -4.63 -13.44 -0.17
CA ALA A 90 -4.62 -13.42 -1.64
C ALA A 90 -5.48 -14.56 -2.21
N ALA A 91 -5.34 -15.78 -1.69
CA ALA A 91 -6.15 -16.92 -2.10
C ALA A 91 -7.65 -16.66 -1.86
N ALA A 92 -8.02 -16.02 -0.74
CA ALA A 92 -9.39 -15.62 -0.47
C ALA A 92 -9.91 -14.60 -1.51
N PHE A 93 -9.09 -13.64 -1.94
CA PHE A 93 -9.47 -12.72 -3.04
C PHE A 93 -9.63 -13.45 -4.37
N VAL A 94 -8.72 -14.37 -4.72
CA VAL A 94 -8.83 -15.19 -5.93
C VAL A 94 -10.15 -15.96 -5.93
N ALA A 95 -10.46 -16.64 -4.82
CA ALA A 95 -11.70 -17.38 -4.65
C ALA A 95 -12.94 -16.47 -4.71
N LEU A 96 -12.89 -15.29 -4.09
CA LEU A 96 -13.98 -14.31 -4.12
C LEU A 96 -14.25 -13.80 -5.54
N GLY A 97 -13.21 -13.48 -6.30
CA GLY A 97 -13.34 -13.00 -7.68
C GLY A 97 -13.84 -14.11 -8.60
N LEU A 98 -13.29 -15.32 -8.51
CA LEU A 98 -13.69 -16.46 -9.35
C LEU A 98 -15.11 -16.96 -9.06
N SER A 99 -15.57 -16.88 -7.81
CA SER A 99 -16.95 -17.24 -7.43
C SER A 99 -18.00 -16.24 -7.94
N GLY A 100 -17.59 -15.04 -8.35
CA GLY A 100 -18.49 -13.98 -8.77
C GLY A 100 -19.26 -13.32 -7.62
N TYR A 101 -18.92 -13.64 -6.37
CA TYR A 101 -19.66 -13.21 -5.18
C TYR A 101 -19.19 -11.91 -4.55
N PHE A 102 -18.27 -11.19 -5.19
CA PHE A 102 -17.77 -9.91 -4.68
C PHE A 102 -18.90 -8.94 -4.25
N GLU A 103 -19.90 -8.72 -5.12
CA GLU A 103 -21.00 -7.80 -4.80
C GLU A 103 -21.87 -8.30 -3.65
N LYS A 104 -22.04 -9.62 -3.51
CA LYS A 104 -22.77 -10.22 -2.38
C LYS A 104 -21.96 -10.09 -1.09
N ALA A 105 -20.67 -10.37 -1.13
CA ALA A 105 -19.77 -10.29 0.02
C ALA A 105 -19.70 -8.86 0.58
N ILE A 106 -19.63 -7.85 -0.29
CA ILE A 106 -19.68 -6.44 0.14
C ILE A 106 -20.97 -6.11 0.87
N ARG A 107 -22.12 -6.58 0.38
CA ARG A 107 -23.42 -6.32 1.02
C ARG A 107 -23.54 -6.97 2.39
N LEU A 108 -22.74 -7.99 2.69
CA LEU A 108 -22.72 -8.65 4.00
C LEU A 108 -21.91 -7.87 5.04
N ILE A 109 -21.03 -6.95 4.63
CA ILE A 109 -20.20 -6.17 5.55
C ILE A 109 -21.02 -4.97 6.03
N PRO A 110 -21.39 -4.89 7.33
CA PRO A 110 -22.11 -3.74 7.84
C PRO A 110 -21.26 -2.47 7.67
N PRO A 111 -21.82 -1.37 7.16
CA PRO A 111 -21.06 -0.13 6.96
C PRO A 111 -20.35 0.37 8.23
N GLY A 112 -20.97 0.15 9.41
CA GLY A 112 -20.37 0.49 10.70
C GLY A 112 -19.10 -0.29 11.03
N ILE A 113 -19.00 -1.57 10.63
CA ILE A 113 -17.78 -2.37 10.84
C ILE A 113 -16.66 -1.88 9.93
N ALA A 114 -16.96 -1.64 8.65
CA ALA A 114 -15.99 -1.11 7.71
C ALA A 114 -15.48 0.28 8.15
N ALA A 115 -16.39 1.16 8.56
CA ALA A 115 -16.05 2.49 9.07
C ALA A 115 -15.23 2.42 10.37
N GLY A 116 -15.60 1.54 11.32
CA GLY A 116 -14.87 1.35 12.57
C GLY A 116 -13.46 0.80 12.36
N LEU A 117 -13.30 -0.16 11.45
CA LEU A 117 -12.00 -0.72 11.07
C LEU A 117 -11.09 0.35 10.46
N LEU A 118 -11.61 1.10 9.48
CA LEU A 118 -10.88 2.21 8.86
C LEU A 118 -10.55 3.31 9.87
N ALA A 119 -11.48 3.68 10.74
CA ALA A 119 -11.25 4.67 11.79
C ALA A 119 -10.15 4.22 12.76
N GLY A 120 -10.19 2.99 13.25
CA GLY A 120 -9.17 2.48 14.17
C GLY A 120 -7.76 2.52 13.58
N ILE A 121 -7.61 2.11 12.33
CA ILE A 121 -6.32 2.09 11.63
C ILE A 121 -5.86 3.50 11.25
N LEU A 122 -6.73 4.28 10.61
CA LEU A 122 -6.37 5.61 10.10
C LEU A 122 -6.19 6.62 11.23
N LEU A 123 -6.89 6.49 12.36
CA LEU A 123 -6.70 7.34 13.52
C LEU A 123 -5.33 7.11 14.15
N GLN A 124 -4.94 5.85 14.38
CA GLN A 124 -3.60 5.56 14.91
C GLN A 124 -2.50 6.05 13.98
N PHE A 125 -2.68 5.85 12.67
CA PHE A 125 -1.79 6.40 11.66
C PHE A 125 -1.73 7.93 11.72
N GLY A 126 -2.88 8.61 11.75
CA GLY A 126 -2.97 10.07 11.81
C GLY A 126 -2.29 10.64 13.04
N ILE A 127 -2.49 10.03 14.22
CA ILE A 127 -1.80 10.40 15.46
C ILE A 127 -0.28 10.17 15.33
N GLY A 128 0.12 9.00 14.81
CA GLY A 128 1.53 8.66 14.61
C GLY A 128 2.26 9.62 13.67
N ALA A 129 1.58 10.15 12.64
CA ALA A 129 2.16 11.12 11.71
C ALA A 129 2.59 12.43 12.41
N PHE A 130 1.85 12.86 13.44
CA PHE A 130 2.25 14.02 14.25
C PHE A 130 3.41 13.74 15.20
N GLY A 131 3.72 12.47 15.49
CA GLY A 131 4.90 12.10 16.27
C GLY A 131 6.21 12.60 15.64
N GLY A 132 6.26 12.72 14.31
CA GLY A 132 7.41 13.30 13.60
C GLY A 132 7.64 14.79 13.90
N MET A 133 6.59 15.54 14.24
CA MET A 133 6.70 16.95 14.62
C MET A 133 7.48 17.14 15.92
N SER A 134 7.44 16.14 16.83
CA SER A 134 8.23 16.17 18.06
C SER A 134 9.72 15.88 17.82
N ILE A 135 10.07 15.26 16.69
CA ILE A 135 11.45 14.89 16.35
C ILE A 135 12.14 16.03 15.59
N ASP A 136 11.46 16.60 14.58
CA ASP A 136 11.99 17.68 13.77
C ASP A 136 10.88 18.70 13.41
N PRO A 137 10.59 19.64 14.33
CA PRO A 137 9.52 20.61 14.16
C PRO A 137 9.72 21.53 12.95
N VAL A 138 10.98 21.86 12.63
CA VAL A 138 11.32 22.79 11.55
C VAL A 138 11.04 22.16 10.21
N LEU A 139 11.54 20.95 9.97
CA LEU A 139 11.27 20.21 8.74
C LEU A 139 9.77 19.92 8.60
N ALA A 140 9.11 19.46 9.68
CA ALA A 140 7.68 19.19 9.65
C ALA A 140 6.86 20.45 9.31
N GLY A 141 7.17 21.58 9.95
CA GLY A 141 6.52 22.87 9.68
C GLY A 141 6.74 23.34 8.25
N LEU A 142 7.97 23.22 7.73
CA LEU A 142 8.29 23.55 6.34
C LEU A 142 7.47 22.72 5.36
N LEU A 143 7.40 21.40 5.55
CA LEU A 143 6.65 20.50 4.67
C LEU A 143 5.14 20.78 4.71
N ILE A 144 4.58 21.09 5.89
CA ILE A 144 3.17 21.46 6.03
C ILE A 144 2.89 22.78 5.30
N MET A 145 3.70 23.81 5.53
CA MET A 145 3.53 25.11 4.86
C MET A 145 3.68 25.00 3.35
N ALA A 146 4.70 24.27 2.89
CA ALA A 146 4.91 23.96 1.47
C ALA A 146 3.70 23.23 0.88
N TYR A 147 3.15 22.23 1.57
CA TYR A 147 1.96 21.53 1.12
C TYR A 147 0.76 22.48 0.98
N LEU A 148 0.50 23.34 1.96
CA LEU A 148 -0.62 24.29 1.92
C LEU A 148 -0.50 25.28 0.76
N VAL A 149 0.69 25.85 0.56
CA VAL A 149 0.99 26.77 -0.54
C VAL A 149 0.84 26.06 -1.88
N LEU A 150 1.49 24.91 -2.07
CA LEU A 150 1.43 24.16 -3.32
C LEU A 150 0.03 23.63 -3.61
N LYS A 151 -0.74 23.23 -2.59
CA LYS A 151 -2.13 22.81 -2.75
C LYS A 151 -3.01 23.94 -3.29
N ARG A 152 -2.75 25.19 -2.89
CA ARG A 152 -3.49 26.38 -3.35
C ARG A 152 -3.25 26.70 -4.82
N PHE A 153 -2.03 26.52 -5.32
CA PHE A 153 -1.62 26.92 -6.67
C PHE A 153 -1.57 25.75 -7.66
N THR A 154 -1.15 24.58 -7.21
CA THR A 154 -0.90 23.39 -8.04
C THR A 154 -1.22 22.10 -7.29
N ALA A 155 -2.49 21.88 -6.92
CA ALA A 155 -2.92 20.73 -6.13
C ALA A 155 -2.41 19.36 -6.64
N ARG A 156 -2.35 19.20 -7.97
CA ARG A 156 -1.82 18.00 -8.64
C ARG A 156 -0.34 17.71 -8.33
N TYR A 157 0.46 18.75 -8.10
CA TYR A 157 1.91 18.67 -7.92
C TYR A 157 2.33 18.89 -6.46
N ALA A 158 1.39 19.09 -5.54
CA ALA A 158 1.69 19.41 -4.14
C ALA A 158 2.57 18.34 -3.48
N VAL A 159 2.25 17.05 -3.67
CA VAL A 159 3.03 15.93 -3.11
C VAL A 159 4.44 15.87 -3.72
N VAL A 160 4.56 16.12 -5.02
CA VAL A 160 5.86 16.14 -5.70
C VAL A 160 6.72 17.30 -5.18
N GLY A 161 6.12 18.48 -5.03
CA GLY A 161 6.82 19.67 -4.56
C GLY A 161 7.29 19.55 -3.12
N ILE A 162 6.49 18.98 -2.21
CA ILE A 162 6.97 18.75 -0.83
C ILE A 162 8.13 17.76 -0.77
N LEU A 163 8.14 16.72 -1.61
CA LEU A 163 9.24 15.75 -1.66
C LEU A 163 10.54 16.44 -2.09
N VAL A 164 10.47 17.27 -3.15
CA VAL A 164 11.62 18.03 -3.65
C VAL A 164 12.12 19.03 -2.60
N LEU A 165 11.21 19.76 -1.96
CA LEU A 165 11.57 20.75 -0.94
C LEU A 165 12.16 20.09 0.31
N GLY A 166 11.60 18.95 0.76
CA GLY A 166 12.14 18.19 1.87
C GLY A 166 13.54 17.66 1.61
N LEU A 167 13.76 17.09 0.41
CA LEU A 167 15.09 16.61 0.01
C LEU A 167 16.10 17.77 -0.09
N ALA A 168 15.71 18.89 -0.70
CA ALA A 168 16.56 20.07 -0.81
C ALA A 168 16.94 20.61 0.57
N PHE A 169 15.98 20.69 1.50
CA PHE A 169 16.24 21.10 2.88
C PHE A 169 17.24 20.19 3.58
N LEU A 170 17.04 18.86 3.50
CA LEU A 170 17.94 17.90 4.13
C LEU A 170 19.36 17.92 3.53
N LEU A 171 19.49 18.19 2.22
CA LEU A 171 20.77 18.37 1.55
C LEU A 171 21.48 19.65 2.00
N ILE A 172 20.74 20.76 2.16
CA ILE A 172 21.29 22.04 2.65
C ILE A 172 21.78 21.92 4.09
N GLU A 173 21.12 21.10 4.92
CA GLU A 173 21.55 20.83 6.30
C GLU A 173 22.67 19.77 6.42
N ASP A 174 23.22 19.26 5.31
CA ASP A 174 24.20 18.17 5.29
C ASP A 174 23.73 16.91 6.05
N ARG A 175 22.41 16.65 6.06
CA ARG A 175 21.78 15.51 6.76
C ARG A 175 21.56 14.28 5.87
N VAL A 176 21.99 14.34 4.62
CA VAL A 176 21.89 13.24 3.67
C VAL A 176 23.30 12.74 3.35
N ASP A 177 23.63 11.57 3.90
CA ASP A 177 24.84 10.86 3.50
C ASP A 177 24.57 10.02 2.25
N LEU A 178 25.20 10.41 1.13
CA LEU A 178 25.13 9.70 -0.15
C LEU A 178 26.36 8.85 -0.42
N SER A 179 27.35 8.80 0.48
CA SER A 179 28.62 8.10 0.26
C SER A 179 28.46 6.59 0.06
N GLY A 180 27.42 5.99 0.65
CA GLY A 180 27.06 4.59 0.49
C GLY A 180 26.05 4.30 -0.63
N LEU A 181 25.66 5.29 -1.43
CA LEU A 181 24.65 5.11 -2.46
C LEU A 181 25.21 4.31 -3.65
N ALA A 182 24.83 3.04 -3.74
CA ALA A 182 25.15 2.18 -4.88
C ALA A 182 23.88 1.90 -5.71
N LEU A 183 23.99 2.03 -7.03
CA LEU A 183 22.93 1.61 -7.93
C LEU A 183 22.94 0.09 -8.02
N GLN A 184 21.92 -0.55 -7.44
CA GLN A 184 21.73 -1.99 -7.48
C GLN A 184 20.33 -2.31 -7.97
N LEU A 185 20.21 -3.39 -8.74
CA LEU A 185 18.91 -3.92 -9.12
C LEU A 185 18.32 -4.66 -7.93
N ALA A 186 17.16 -4.20 -7.45
CA ALA A 186 16.40 -4.95 -6.46
C ALA A 186 16.05 -6.33 -7.05
N ALA A 187 16.35 -7.38 -6.29
CA ALA A 187 16.08 -8.75 -6.67
C ALA A 187 15.01 -9.35 -5.74
N PRO A 188 14.09 -10.19 -6.27
CA PRO A 188 13.16 -10.91 -5.44
C PRO A 188 13.90 -11.92 -4.55
N VAL A 189 13.65 -11.87 -3.25
CA VAL A 189 14.16 -12.82 -2.27
C VAL A 189 13.01 -13.70 -1.83
N PHE A 190 13.08 -14.99 -2.19
CA PHE A 190 12.07 -15.96 -1.81
C PHE A 190 12.11 -16.21 -0.30
N THR A 191 10.97 -16.02 0.36
CA THR A 191 10.75 -16.35 1.77
C THR A 191 9.78 -17.52 1.84
N MET A 192 10.22 -18.63 2.45
CA MET A 192 9.36 -19.79 2.65
C MET A 192 8.21 -19.44 3.61
N PRO A 193 6.94 -19.63 3.23
CA PRO A 193 5.81 -19.33 4.10
C PRO A 193 5.72 -20.32 5.27
N ALA A 194 5.32 -19.80 6.42
CA ALA A 194 4.85 -20.59 7.56
C ALA A 194 3.36 -20.30 7.77
N PHE A 195 2.58 -21.32 8.10
CA PHE A 195 1.15 -21.15 8.36
C PHE A 195 0.89 -21.35 9.85
N SER A 196 0.29 -20.35 10.48
CA SER A 196 -0.14 -20.44 11.87
C SER A 196 -1.59 -19.97 11.99
N LEU A 197 -2.32 -20.54 12.94
CA LEU A 197 -3.68 -20.09 13.25
C LEU A 197 -3.67 -18.64 13.75
N ASN A 198 -2.64 -18.26 14.51
CA ASN A 198 -2.48 -16.90 14.99
C ASN A 198 -2.42 -15.93 13.81
N ALA A 199 -1.45 -16.06 12.91
CA ALA A 199 -1.30 -15.16 11.76
C ALA A 199 -2.50 -15.19 10.80
N THR A 200 -3.18 -16.34 10.69
CA THR A 200 -4.42 -16.43 9.91
C THR A 200 -5.51 -15.51 10.47
N LEU A 201 -5.73 -15.53 11.79
CA LEU A 201 -6.77 -14.74 12.45
C LEU A 201 -6.35 -13.29 12.70
N SER A 202 -5.08 -13.06 13.04
CA SER A 202 -4.56 -11.76 13.44
C SER A 202 -4.05 -10.94 12.26
N VAL A 203 -3.69 -11.55 11.12
CA VAL A 203 -3.13 -10.87 9.94
C VAL A 203 -3.95 -11.13 8.68
N ALA A 204 -4.14 -12.38 8.25
CA ALA A 204 -4.75 -12.69 6.96
C ALA A 204 -6.18 -12.17 6.84
N LEU A 205 -7.01 -12.45 7.86
CA LEU A 205 -8.40 -12.03 7.91
C LEU A 205 -8.55 -10.49 7.99
N PRO A 206 -7.86 -9.78 8.90
CA PRO A 206 -7.84 -8.32 8.87
C PRO A 206 -7.37 -7.74 7.54
N LEU A 207 -6.27 -8.22 6.95
CA LEU A 207 -5.79 -7.75 5.64
C LEU A 207 -6.85 -7.90 4.55
N PHE A 208 -7.56 -9.04 4.53
CA PHE A 208 -8.63 -9.28 3.58
C PHE A 208 -9.76 -8.26 3.76
N LEU A 209 -10.24 -8.06 4.99
CA LEU A 209 -11.32 -7.11 5.28
C LEU A 209 -10.90 -5.66 5.01
N ILE A 210 -9.70 -5.27 5.42
CA ILE A 210 -9.15 -3.91 5.20
C ILE A 210 -9.04 -3.64 3.70
N THR A 211 -8.51 -4.58 2.93
CA THR A 211 -8.32 -4.39 1.48
C THR A 211 -9.64 -4.41 0.73
N LEU A 212 -10.56 -5.30 1.11
CA LEU A 212 -11.90 -5.35 0.54
C LEU A 212 -12.65 -4.04 0.78
N THR A 213 -12.59 -3.52 2.01
CA THR A 213 -13.36 -2.34 2.40
C THR A 213 -12.70 -1.00 2.07
N GLY A 214 -11.38 -0.90 2.23
CA GLY A 214 -10.62 0.32 2.02
C GLY A 214 -10.14 0.52 0.58
N GLN A 215 -9.98 -0.55 -0.21
CA GLN A 215 -9.38 -0.46 -1.54
C GLN A 215 -10.36 -0.82 -2.65
N TYR A 216 -10.91 -2.04 -2.65
CA TYR A 216 -11.76 -2.48 -3.75
C TYR A 216 -13.09 -1.74 -3.79
N MET A 217 -13.79 -1.59 -2.65
CA MET A 217 -15.07 -0.88 -2.62
C MET A 217 -14.98 0.56 -3.15
N PRO A 218 -14.09 1.44 -2.63
CA PRO A 218 -13.98 2.80 -3.14
C PRO A 218 -13.48 2.85 -4.58
N GLY A 219 -12.52 1.99 -4.95
CA GLY A 219 -12.01 1.91 -6.32
C GLY A 219 -13.10 1.60 -7.35
N MET A 220 -13.98 0.65 -7.04
CA MET A 220 -15.13 0.33 -7.91
C MET A 220 -16.16 1.45 -7.96
N LEU A 221 -16.37 2.18 -6.85
CA LEU A 221 -17.27 3.34 -6.84
C LEU A 221 -16.75 4.48 -7.72
N VAL A 222 -15.44 4.76 -7.69
CA VAL A 222 -14.82 5.77 -8.55
C VAL A 222 -14.97 5.40 -10.02
N LEU A 223 -14.62 4.16 -10.41
CA LEU A 223 -14.79 3.70 -11.79
C LEU A 223 -16.24 3.86 -12.27
N ARG A 224 -17.22 3.47 -11.46
CA ARG A 224 -18.64 3.59 -11.79
C ARG A 224 -19.10 5.05 -11.91
N ASN A 225 -18.64 5.93 -11.02
CA ASN A 225 -18.94 7.36 -11.07
C ASN A 225 -18.36 8.04 -12.32
N ASP A 226 -17.22 7.55 -12.81
CA ASP A 226 -16.60 7.99 -14.05
C ASP A 226 -17.23 7.38 -15.32
N GLY A 227 -18.31 6.59 -15.18
CA GLY A 227 -19.09 6.03 -16.28
C GLY A 227 -18.60 4.68 -16.81
N PHE A 228 -17.60 4.08 -16.16
CA PHE A 228 -17.04 2.79 -16.54
C PHE A 228 -17.91 1.61 -16.06
N LYS A 229 -17.92 0.52 -16.83
CA LYS A 229 -18.82 -0.63 -16.63
C LYS A 229 -18.11 -1.92 -16.24
N THR A 230 -16.78 -1.88 -16.05
CA THR A 230 -16.03 -3.09 -15.66
C THR A 230 -16.59 -3.75 -14.42
N SER A 231 -16.76 -5.06 -14.51
CA SER A 231 -17.13 -5.90 -13.37
C SER A 231 -15.98 -5.95 -12.36
N ALA A 232 -16.30 -5.99 -11.07
CA ALA A 232 -15.29 -6.10 -10.03
C ALA A 232 -14.59 -7.48 -10.03
N ASN A 233 -15.29 -8.54 -10.46
CA ASN A 233 -14.80 -9.90 -10.32
C ASN A 233 -13.46 -10.15 -11.04
N PRO A 234 -13.27 -9.76 -12.33
CA PRO A 234 -11.98 -9.87 -13.00
C PRO A 234 -10.87 -9.05 -12.33
N ILE A 235 -11.20 -7.84 -11.85
CA ILE A 235 -10.24 -6.99 -11.15
C ILE A 235 -9.73 -7.72 -9.91
N VAL A 236 -10.64 -8.16 -9.04
CA VAL A 236 -10.33 -8.86 -7.78
C VAL A 236 -9.57 -10.16 -8.02
N THR A 237 -9.94 -10.94 -9.04
CA THR A 237 -9.22 -12.17 -9.40
C THR A 237 -7.80 -11.87 -9.84
N VAL A 238 -7.59 -10.93 -10.77
CA VAL A 238 -6.26 -10.66 -11.34
C VAL A 238 -5.33 -10.03 -10.30
N THR A 239 -5.82 -9.08 -9.50
CA THR A 239 -5.02 -8.51 -8.41
C THR A 239 -4.76 -9.52 -7.31
N GLY A 240 -5.73 -10.38 -6.96
CA GLY A 240 -5.54 -11.48 -6.02
C GLY A 240 -4.50 -12.50 -6.49
N LEU A 241 -4.51 -12.86 -7.79
CA LEU A 241 -3.49 -13.72 -8.39
C LEU A 241 -2.11 -13.04 -8.37
N GLY A 242 -2.07 -11.74 -8.65
CA GLY A 242 -0.86 -10.93 -8.53
C GLY A 242 -0.27 -11.02 -7.13
N SER A 243 -1.07 -10.74 -6.09
CA SER A 243 -0.65 -10.88 -4.69
C SER A 243 -0.26 -12.32 -4.34
N LEU A 244 -0.96 -13.34 -4.85
CA LEU A 244 -0.63 -14.73 -4.54
C LEU A 244 0.76 -15.12 -5.06
N VAL A 245 1.13 -14.65 -6.25
CA VAL A 245 2.46 -14.87 -6.85
C VAL A 245 3.53 -14.03 -6.17
N MET A 246 3.17 -12.83 -5.72
CA MET A 246 4.08 -11.83 -5.14
C MET A 246 4.33 -12.02 -3.64
N ALA A 247 3.44 -12.75 -2.94
CA ALA A 247 3.50 -12.95 -1.50
C ALA A 247 4.80 -13.58 -1.01
N PRO A 248 5.36 -14.64 -1.64
CA PRO A 248 6.65 -15.20 -1.21
C PRO A 248 7.84 -14.24 -1.29
N PHE A 249 7.69 -13.11 -1.99
CA PHE A 249 8.70 -12.06 -2.11
C PHE A 249 8.40 -10.84 -1.24
N GLY A 250 7.32 -10.88 -0.44
CA GLY A 250 6.97 -9.88 0.57
C GLY A 250 5.63 -9.16 0.38
N SER A 251 4.93 -9.33 -0.75
CA SER A 251 3.79 -8.46 -1.15
C SER A 251 2.44 -9.15 -1.32
#